data_AF-A0ABD3UV45-F1
#
_entry.id   AF-A0ABD3UV45-F1
#
_cell.length_a   1.000
_cell.length_b   1.000
_cell.length_c   1.000
_cell.angle_alpha   90.00
_cell.angle_beta   90.00
_cell.angle_gamma   90.00
#
_symmetry.space_group_name_H-M   'P 1'
#
loop_
_entity.id
_entity.type
_entity.pdbx_description
1 polymer ?
#
loop_
_entity_poly.entity_id
_entity_poly.type
_entity_poly.pdbx_seq_one_letter_code
_entity_poly.pdbx_strand_id
1 'polypeptide(L)'
;MKCKFVTRHLTHLGIAAVGLGILYVIYTAYPWVCTREQMKTITLELMENNDLEFGKTELEFGETKPDHLTFDAAVKNYEADFKETFIQVPDDKKFLIYDCRDHCGGWGDRIKGMVTAYLLSILSNRTFGIHHSYPCDLSNYLVPNLINWNIEDSRLTSQSVHTIDYMNDHIEFQGRIQHNNFREYKHDVIYLKINQDWTDQLMGNRIAKDVLSLLQKRTYSDIFRMVYFGLFKYSDALTNAIQDFISKSVGLNKLACFHARIDHPGNKRYETTDFGSVWTLLRRFNLTGRYKIVVASDNTEIKMFASALFGNNYIARYWNVGHLDDASSCEDFLVTLTEHSILMRCDVLVLTASGFSYQAAHFRQTSRNLFCFFRTHGAYPCKREIIKYLYGWPCGKKDQFCY
;
A
#
# COMPACT_ATOMS: atom_id res chain seq x y z
N MET A 1 -11.96 4.60 -30.25
CA MET A 1 -13.30 4.14 -30.68
C MET A 1 -13.66 2.75 -30.15
N LYS A 2 -12.77 1.74 -30.18
CA LYS A 2 -13.09 0.37 -29.75
C LYS A 2 -13.51 0.24 -28.26
N CYS A 3 -12.82 0.89 -27.33
CA CYS A 3 -13.15 0.82 -25.90
C CYS A 3 -14.53 1.41 -25.54
N LYS A 4 -14.87 2.61 -26.08
CA LYS A 4 -16.20 3.24 -25.90
C LYS A 4 -17.35 2.43 -26.53
N PHE A 5 -17.06 1.62 -27.55
CA PHE A 5 -18.05 0.74 -28.18
C PHE A 5 -18.42 -0.41 -27.25
N VAL A 6 -17.42 -1.03 -26.61
CA VAL A 6 -17.63 -2.13 -25.64
C VAL A 6 -18.41 -1.65 -24.42
N THR A 7 -18.08 -0.47 -23.86
CA THR A 7 -18.84 0.08 -22.72
C THR A 7 -20.27 0.47 -23.07
N ARG A 8 -20.52 1.07 -24.25
CA ARG A 8 -21.89 1.38 -24.71
C ARG A 8 -22.73 0.12 -24.95
N HIS A 9 -22.13 -0.95 -25.47
CA HIS A 9 -22.83 -2.23 -25.67
C HIS A 9 -23.19 -2.90 -24.34
N LEU A 10 -22.29 -2.86 -23.36
CA LEU A 10 -22.55 -3.41 -22.01
C LEU A 10 -23.62 -2.62 -21.24
N THR A 11 -23.67 -1.30 -21.39
CA THR A 11 -24.73 -0.46 -20.80
C THR A 11 -26.08 -0.70 -21.47
N HIS A 12 -26.14 -0.89 -22.79
CA HIS A 12 -27.39 -1.24 -23.50
C HIS A 12 -27.94 -2.61 -23.12
N LEU A 13 -27.10 -3.54 -22.65
CA LEU A 13 -27.50 -4.88 -22.21
C LEU A 13 -28.03 -4.92 -20.75
N GLY A 14 -28.15 -3.78 -20.06
CA GLY A 14 -28.67 -3.71 -18.69
C GLY A 14 -27.70 -4.24 -17.62
N ILE A 15 -26.43 -4.46 -17.97
CA ILE A 15 -25.40 -5.00 -17.08
C ILE A 15 -24.63 -3.85 -16.40
N ALA A 16 -25.33 -2.94 -15.71
CA ALA A 16 -24.67 -1.82 -15.03
C ALA A 16 -23.87 -2.27 -13.78
N ALA A 17 -24.40 -3.24 -13.03
CA ALA A 17 -23.81 -3.69 -11.76
C ALA A 17 -22.53 -4.56 -11.89
N VAL A 18 -22.23 -5.08 -13.09
CA VAL A 18 -21.04 -5.94 -13.34
C VAL A 18 -19.91 -5.17 -14.04
N GLY A 19 -20.10 -3.87 -14.29
CA GLY A 19 -19.25 -3.05 -15.16
C GLY A 19 -17.77 -3.03 -14.79
N LEU A 20 -17.44 -2.87 -13.51
CA LEU A 20 -16.03 -2.80 -13.06
C LEU A 20 -15.30 -4.15 -13.16
N GLY A 21 -15.99 -5.26 -12.87
CA GLY A 21 -15.41 -6.61 -12.98
C GLY A 21 -15.17 -7.02 -14.43
N ILE A 22 -16.11 -6.73 -15.32
CA ILE A 22 -15.97 -7.01 -16.76
C ILE A 22 -14.89 -6.14 -17.40
N LEU A 23 -14.80 -4.86 -17.03
CA LEU A 23 -13.71 -3.98 -17.49
C LEU A 23 -12.34 -4.46 -17.02
N TYR A 24 -12.25 -4.98 -15.80
CA TYR A 24 -11.03 -5.60 -15.29
C TYR A 24 -10.66 -6.86 -16.08
N VAL A 25 -11.61 -7.74 -16.37
CA VAL A 25 -11.38 -8.92 -17.22
C VAL A 25 -10.97 -8.53 -18.64
N ILE A 26 -11.59 -7.51 -19.23
CA ILE A 26 -11.23 -7.01 -20.58
C ILE A 26 -9.82 -6.41 -20.57
N TYR A 27 -9.46 -5.64 -19.54
CA TYR A 27 -8.13 -5.03 -19.43
C TYR A 27 -7.03 -6.08 -19.23
N THR A 28 -7.27 -7.06 -18.35
CA THR A 28 -6.31 -8.13 -18.07
C THR A 28 -6.16 -9.11 -19.23
N ALA A 29 -7.25 -9.41 -19.96
CA ALA A 29 -7.21 -10.28 -21.13
C ALA A 29 -6.75 -9.58 -22.42
N TYR A 30 -6.98 -8.26 -22.54
CA TYR A 30 -6.70 -7.50 -23.76
C TYR A 30 -6.15 -6.08 -23.48
N PRO A 31 -4.92 -5.97 -22.96
CA PRO A 31 -4.34 -4.68 -22.57
C PRO A 31 -4.18 -3.67 -23.72
N TRP A 32 -4.29 -4.11 -24.98
CA TRP A 32 -4.27 -3.27 -26.19
C TRP A 32 -5.63 -2.67 -26.58
N VAL A 33 -6.74 -3.06 -25.95
CA VAL A 33 -8.10 -2.63 -26.36
C VAL A 33 -8.53 -1.29 -25.74
N CYS A 34 -8.08 -1.01 -24.52
CA CYS A 34 -8.39 0.21 -23.80
C CYS A 34 -7.11 0.87 -23.29
N THR A 35 -6.90 2.13 -23.65
CA THR A 35 -5.79 2.90 -23.06
C THR A 35 -6.08 3.19 -21.60
N ARG A 36 -5.05 3.46 -20.80
CA ARG A 36 -5.22 3.74 -19.38
C ARG A 36 -6.07 4.98 -19.10
N GLU A 37 -5.89 6.06 -19.87
CA GLU A 37 -6.75 7.24 -19.77
C GLU A 37 -8.20 6.88 -20.10
N GLN A 38 -8.44 5.98 -21.07
CA GLN A 38 -9.79 5.47 -21.33
C GLN A 38 -10.33 4.67 -20.14
N MET A 39 -9.52 3.85 -19.47
CA MET A 39 -9.95 3.11 -18.27
C MET A 39 -10.23 4.03 -17.09
N LYS A 40 -9.40 5.06 -16.88
CA LYS A 40 -9.62 6.08 -15.85
C LYS A 40 -10.89 6.87 -16.15
N THR A 41 -11.04 7.38 -17.37
CA THR A 41 -12.26 8.07 -17.83
C THR A 41 -13.46 7.17 -17.72
N ILE A 42 -13.41 5.89 -18.13
CA ILE A 42 -14.54 4.95 -18.00
C ILE A 42 -14.85 4.65 -16.54
N THR A 43 -13.83 4.50 -15.69
CA THR A 43 -14.04 4.29 -14.25
C THR A 43 -14.73 5.50 -13.64
N LEU A 44 -14.25 6.72 -13.96
CA LEU A 44 -14.87 7.97 -13.52
C LEU A 44 -16.28 8.16 -14.12
N GLU A 45 -16.46 7.92 -15.42
CA GLU A 45 -17.76 7.96 -16.10
C GLU A 45 -18.72 6.91 -15.53
N LEU A 46 -18.25 5.72 -15.14
CA LEU A 46 -19.08 4.71 -14.46
C LEU A 46 -19.38 5.08 -13.01
N MET A 47 -18.50 5.84 -12.36
CA MET A 47 -18.75 6.39 -11.03
C MET A 47 -19.71 7.59 -11.09
N GLU A 48 -19.71 8.34 -12.18
CA GLU A 48 -20.59 9.50 -12.42
C GLU A 48 -21.96 9.10 -12.99
N ASN A 49 -22.03 8.12 -13.91
CA ASN A 49 -23.27 7.70 -14.57
C ASN A 49 -24.01 6.59 -13.81
N ASN A 50 -23.32 5.85 -12.95
CA ASN A 50 -24.05 5.14 -11.93
C ASN A 50 -24.42 6.16 -10.85
N ASP A 51 -25.67 6.64 -10.89
CA ASP A 51 -26.48 6.83 -9.68
C ASP A 51 -26.60 5.49 -8.92
N LEU A 52 -25.48 4.81 -8.66
CA LEU A 52 -25.39 3.94 -7.50
C LEU A 52 -25.75 4.87 -6.36
N GLU A 53 -26.73 4.48 -5.56
CA GLU A 53 -27.23 5.16 -4.37
C GLU A 53 -26.14 5.39 -3.28
N PHE A 54 -24.92 5.79 -3.64
CA PHE A 54 -23.85 6.20 -2.72
C PHE A 54 -24.19 7.49 -1.98
N GLY A 55 -25.17 8.26 -2.46
CA GLY A 55 -25.81 9.35 -1.70
C GLY A 55 -26.73 8.85 -0.57
N LYS A 56 -27.03 7.55 -0.52
CA LYS A 56 -27.86 6.89 0.51
C LYS A 56 -27.21 5.65 1.12
N THR A 57 -25.93 5.38 0.88
CA THR A 57 -25.19 4.55 1.85
C THR A 57 -25.17 5.33 3.14
N GLU A 58 -26.14 5.04 4.02
CA GLU A 58 -26.11 5.44 5.41
C GLU A 58 -24.67 5.18 5.86
N LEU A 59 -23.99 6.23 6.29
CA LEU A 59 -22.74 6.06 7.01
C LEU A 59 -23.04 5.03 8.09
N GLU A 60 -22.47 3.83 7.95
CA GLU A 60 -22.74 2.74 8.86
C GLU A 60 -22.08 3.11 10.19
N PHE A 61 -22.83 3.83 11.00
CA PHE A 61 -22.52 4.20 12.37
C PHE A 61 -22.66 3.03 13.35
N GLY A 62 -22.81 1.81 12.81
CA GLY A 62 -23.11 0.59 13.53
C GLY A 62 -22.18 0.33 14.72
N GLU A 63 -22.71 -0.46 15.65
CA GLU A 63 -22.09 -0.81 16.94
C GLU A 63 -20.90 -1.78 16.82
N THR A 64 -20.27 -1.89 15.65
CA THR A 64 -19.09 -2.73 15.50
C THR A 64 -17.99 -2.27 16.43
N LYS A 65 -17.27 -3.24 17.02
CA LYS A 65 -16.06 -2.97 17.80
C LYS A 65 -15.10 -2.13 16.94
N PRO A 66 -14.39 -1.16 17.55
CA PRO A 66 -13.37 -0.41 16.84
C PRO A 66 -12.35 -1.32 16.14
N ASP A 67 -12.02 -1.01 14.89
CA ASP A 67 -11.13 -1.83 14.06
C ASP A 67 -9.77 -2.06 14.76
N HIS A 68 -9.24 -1.03 15.43
CA HIS A 68 -7.98 -1.12 16.18
C HIS A 68 -7.99 -2.16 17.31
N LEU A 69 -9.15 -2.50 17.89
CA LEU A 69 -9.28 -3.55 18.92
C LEU A 69 -9.35 -4.97 18.32
N THR A 70 -9.63 -5.07 17.02
CA THR A 70 -9.75 -6.35 16.30
C THR A 70 -8.57 -6.64 15.38
N PHE A 71 -7.69 -5.66 15.20
CA PHE A 71 -6.59 -5.73 14.24
C PHE A 71 -5.62 -6.89 14.51
N ASP A 72 -5.31 -7.21 15.76
CA ASP A 72 -4.38 -8.30 16.04
C ASP A 72 -4.99 -9.68 15.74
N ALA A 73 -6.29 -9.84 15.97
CA ALA A 73 -7.03 -11.03 15.54
C ALA A 73 -7.07 -11.14 14.01
N ALA A 74 -7.25 -10.00 13.32
CA ALA A 74 -7.16 -9.92 11.86
C ALA A 74 -5.80 -10.39 11.34
N VAL A 75 -4.70 -9.96 11.96
CA VAL A 75 -3.34 -10.37 11.61
C VAL A 75 -3.17 -11.89 11.71
N LYS A 76 -3.76 -12.53 12.73
CA LYS A 76 -3.70 -14.00 12.87
C LYS A 76 -4.37 -14.75 11.73
N ASN A 77 -5.47 -14.23 11.19
CA ASN A 77 -6.09 -14.82 10.01
C ASN A 77 -5.18 -14.71 8.78
N TYR A 78 -4.45 -13.61 8.63
CA TYR A 78 -3.51 -13.43 7.51
C TYR A 78 -2.29 -14.33 7.63
N GLU A 79 -1.79 -14.57 8.84
CA GLU A 79 -0.73 -15.54 9.08
C GLU A 79 -1.18 -16.96 8.68
N ALA A 80 -2.44 -17.32 8.93
CA ALA A 80 -3.00 -18.59 8.50
C ALA A 80 -3.10 -18.67 6.97
N ASP A 81 -3.71 -17.66 6.32
CA ASP A 81 -3.78 -17.56 4.85
C ASP A 81 -2.39 -17.67 4.21
N PHE A 82 -1.37 -17.04 4.83
CA PHE A 82 0.00 -17.08 4.34
C PHE A 82 0.58 -18.50 4.38
N LYS A 83 0.44 -19.22 5.50
CA LYS A 83 0.93 -20.61 5.63
C LYS A 83 0.26 -21.57 4.64
N GLU A 84 -1.01 -21.35 4.35
CA GLU A 84 -1.74 -22.16 3.36
C GLU A 84 -1.30 -21.85 1.92
N THR A 85 -0.85 -20.62 1.66
CA THR A 85 -0.58 -20.14 0.30
C THR A 85 0.88 -20.25 -0.10
N PHE A 86 1.80 -20.04 0.85
CA PHE A 86 3.23 -20.02 0.59
C PHE A 86 3.88 -21.29 1.13
N ILE A 87 4.34 -22.14 0.22
CA ILE A 87 5.20 -23.28 0.53
C ILE A 87 6.61 -22.73 0.76
N GLN A 88 7.24 -23.06 1.89
CA GLN A 88 8.64 -22.69 2.09
C GLN A 88 9.49 -23.32 0.98
N VAL A 89 10.35 -22.51 0.37
CA VAL A 89 11.30 -22.97 -0.65
C VAL A 89 12.70 -22.82 -0.07
N PRO A 90 13.24 -23.84 0.64
CA PRO A 90 14.61 -23.78 1.12
C PRO A 90 15.53 -24.31 0.01
N ASP A 91 16.12 -23.38 -0.74
CA ASP A 91 17.50 -23.58 -1.18
C ASP A 91 18.37 -22.77 -0.22
N ASP A 92 19.02 -23.46 0.72
CA ASP A 92 19.83 -22.85 1.78
C ASP A 92 21.15 -22.27 1.27
N LYS A 93 21.45 -22.45 -0.03
CA LYS A 93 22.70 -22.02 -0.68
C LYS A 93 22.54 -20.80 -1.57
N LYS A 94 21.31 -20.44 -1.95
CA LYS A 94 21.06 -19.29 -2.83
C LYS A 94 20.16 -18.26 -2.17
N PHE A 95 20.55 -17.00 -2.29
CA PHE A 95 19.95 -15.88 -1.57
C PHE A 95 19.49 -14.79 -2.54
N LEU A 96 18.36 -14.18 -2.22
CA LEU A 96 17.90 -12.92 -2.78
C LEU A 96 17.68 -11.95 -1.62
N ILE A 97 18.52 -10.93 -1.56
CA ILE A 97 18.55 -9.95 -0.49
C ILE A 97 17.96 -8.64 -1.01
N TYR A 98 16.85 -8.20 -0.43
CA TYR A 98 16.39 -6.82 -0.59
C TYR A 98 17.41 -5.89 0.09
N ASP A 99 18.07 -5.03 -0.69
CA ASP A 99 19.13 -4.16 -0.20
C ASP A 99 18.62 -2.71 -0.10
N CYS A 100 18.61 -2.20 1.13
CA CYS A 100 18.27 -0.84 1.49
C CYS A 100 19.17 -0.29 2.59
N ARG A 101 20.48 -0.31 2.34
CA ARG A 101 21.49 0.29 3.22
C ARG A 101 21.72 1.78 2.97
N ASP A 102 21.17 2.31 1.88
CA ASP A 102 21.18 3.70 1.49
C ASP A 102 19.74 4.19 1.21
N HIS A 103 19.59 5.28 0.44
CA HIS A 103 18.30 5.91 0.21
C HIS A 103 17.42 5.11 -0.78
N CYS A 104 16.35 4.49 -0.28
CA CYS A 104 15.42 3.65 -1.07
C CYS A 104 14.03 4.26 -1.27
N GLY A 105 13.91 5.58 -1.13
CA GLY A 105 12.63 6.27 -1.08
C GLY A 105 11.91 6.09 0.26
N GLY A 106 10.62 6.46 0.24
CA GLY A 106 9.80 6.53 1.44
C GLY A 106 9.39 5.15 1.97
N TRP A 107 8.67 5.12 3.09
CA TRP A 107 8.24 3.84 3.67
C TRP A 107 7.37 3.02 2.72
N GLY A 108 6.47 3.68 1.97
CA GLY A 108 5.65 3.00 0.96
C GLY A 108 6.50 2.38 -0.15
N ASP A 109 7.56 3.04 -0.57
CA ASP A 109 8.50 2.54 -1.58
C ASP A 109 9.24 1.29 -1.12
N ARG A 110 9.68 1.30 0.13
CA ARG A 110 10.36 0.17 0.75
C ARG A 110 9.47 -1.05 0.87
N ILE A 111 8.21 -0.88 1.30
CA ILE A 111 7.28 -2.02 1.36
C ILE A 111 7.05 -2.60 -0.04
N LYS A 112 6.85 -1.76 -1.08
CA LYS A 112 6.72 -2.26 -2.46
C LYS A 112 7.94 -3.08 -2.88
N GLY A 113 9.13 -2.56 -2.59
CA GLY A 113 10.39 -3.22 -2.90
C GLY A 113 10.53 -4.57 -2.17
N MET A 114 10.26 -4.60 -0.87
CA MET A 114 10.33 -5.82 -0.04
C MET A 114 9.33 -6.89 -0.49
N VAL A 115 8.09 -6.50 -0.81
CA VAL A 115 7.07 -7.43 -1.33
C VAL A 115 7.48 -7.98 -2.70
N THR A 116 7.92 -7.11 -3.61
CA THR A 116 8.39 -7.52 -4.94
C THR A 116 9.60 -8.46 -4.85
N ALA A 117 10.58 -8.13 -4.00
CA ALA A 117 11.77 -8.95 -3.79
C ALA A 117 11.42 -10.31 -3.19
N TYR A 118 10.49 -10.37 -2.23
CA TYR A 118 10.02 -11.64 -1.68
C TYR A 118 9.37 -12.52 -2.74
N LEU A 119 8.45 -11.98 -3.56
CA LEU A 119 7.84 -12.75 -4.65
C LEU A 119 8.89 -13.22 -5.67
N LEU A 120 9.88 -12.39 -5.97
CA LEU A 120 10.98 -12.75 -6.86
C LEU A 120 11.87 -13.85 -6.29
N SER A 121 12.09 -13.88 -4.97
CA SER A 121 12.83 -14.95 -4.30
C SER A 121 12.17 -16.32 -4.50
N ILE A 122 10.83 -16.36 -4.44
CA ILE A 122 10.05 -17.58 -4.70
C ILE A 122 10.22 -18.02 -6.15
N LEU A 123 10.07 -17.09 -7.12
CA LEU A 123 10.20 -17.41 -8.54
C LEU A 123 11.61 -17.86 -8.93
N SER A 124 12.63 -17.32 -8.27
CA SER A 124 14.03 -17.65 -8.48
C SER A 124 14.53 -18.82 -7.64
N ASN A 125 13.68 -19.40 -6.76
CA ASN A 125 14.03 -20.49 -5.85
C ASN A 125 15.21 -20.12 -4.92
N ARG A 126 15.10 -18.97 -4.25
CA ARG A 126 16.14 -18.42 -3.37
C ARG A 126 15.59 -18.15 -1.97
N THR A 127 16.43 -18.32 -0.97
CA THR A 127 16.18 -17.83 0.39
C THR A 127 16.09 -16.31 0.37
N PHE A 128 14.98 -15.76 0.87
CA PHE A 128 14.78 -14.32 0.97
C PHE A 128 15.47 -13.73 2.19
N GLY A 129 16.10 -12.56 2.04
CA GLY A 129 16.63 -11.77 3.13
C GLY A 129 16.39 -10.27 2.95
N ILE A 130 16.51 -9.51 4.04
CA ILE A 130 16.40 -8.04 4.03
C ILE A 130 17.63 -7.44 4.70
N HIS A 131 18.36 -6.58 3.97
CA HIS A 131 19.40 -5.72 4.51
C HIS A 131 18.88 -4.28 4.49
N HIS A 132 18.43 -3.77 5.63
CA HIS A 132 17.87 -2.42 5.72
C HIS A 132 18.46 -1.70 6.93
N SER A 133 19.39 -0.77 6.69
CA SER A 133 20.09 -0.02 7.74
C SER A 133 19.87 1.49 7.70
N TYR A 134 19.19 2.02 6.68
CA TYR A 134 18.93 3.44 6.52
C TYR A 134 17.43 3.77 6.69
N PRO A 135 17.01 4.83 7.39
CA PRO A 135 17.86 5.66 8.25
C PRO A 135 18.35 4.88 9.47
N CYS A 136 17.68 3.76 9.82
CA CYS A 136 18.05 2.85 10.90
C CYS A 136 17.74 1.39 10.57
N ASP A 137 18.28 0.48 11.38
CA ASP A 137 18.03 -0.95 11.26
C ASP A 137 16.53 -1.25 11.36
N LEU A 138 15.99 -1.93 10.35
CA LEU A 138 14.60 -2.34 10.29
C LEU A 138 14.21 -3.22 11.49
N SER A 139 15.14 -4.06 11.95
CA SER A 139 14.97 -5.03 13.04
C SER A 139 14.66 -4.37 14.38
N ASN A 140 14.99 -3.09 14.54
CA ASN A 140 14.61 -2.31 15.72
C ASN A 140 13.09 -2.11 15.82
N TYR A 141 12.36 -2.24 14.71
CA TYR A 141 10.95 -1.89 14.62
C TYR A 141 10.07 -3.02 14.09
N LEU A 142 10.55 -3.73 13.07
CA LEU A 142 9.91 -4.89 12.47
C LEU A 142 10.87 -6.07 12.52
N VAL A 143 10.43 -7.16 13.13
CA VAL A 143 11.22 -8.39 13.26
C VAL A 143 10.64 -9.48 12.35
N PRO A 144 11.40 -10.54 12.06
CA PRO A 144 10.88 -11.68 11.33
C PRO A 144 9.59 -12.26 11.93
N ASN A 145 8.66 -12.69 11.06
CA ASN A 145 7.46 -13.43 11.45
C ASN A 145 7.48 -14.88 10.93
N LEU A 146 6.73 -15.17 9.88
CA LEU A 146 6.63 -16.50 9.29
C LEU A 146 7.81 -16.83 8.36
N ILE A 147 8.47 -15.79 7.86
CA ILE A 147 9.68 -15.88 7.06
C ILE A 147 10.82 -15.27 7.86
N ASN A 148 11.87 -16.07 8.10
CA ASN A 148 13.11 -15.56 8.66
C ASN A 148 13.94 -14.87 7.57
N TRP A 149 13.75 -13.56 7.41
CA TRP A 149 14.51 -12.73 6.47
C TRP A 149 15.81 -12.16 7.07
N ASN A 150 16.08 -12.41 8.36
CA ASN A 150 17.34 -12.02 8.98
C ASN A 150 18.40 -13.08 8.64
N ILE A 151 19.23 -12.78 7.65
CA ILE A 151 20.28 -13.68 7.17
C ILE A 151 21.61 -13.22 7.76
N GLU A 152 22.29 -14.12 8.47
CA GLU A 152 23.62 -13.84 9.00
C GLU A 152 24.63 -13.59 7.86
N ASP A 153 25.43 -12.52 7.98
CA ASP A 153 26.47 -12.18 7.00
C ASP A 153 27.48 -13.32 6.76
N SER A 154 27.72 -14.15 7.78
CA SER A 154 28.56 -15.34 7.71
C SER A 154 28.08 -16.31 6.62
N ARG A 155 26.77 -16.42 6.41
CA ARG A 155 26.17 -17.28 5.39
C ARG A 155 26.37 -16.71 4.00
N LEU A 156 26.44 -15.38 3.86
CA LEU A 156 26.62 -14.68 2.58
C LEU A 156 28.10 -14.56 2.20
N THR A 157 28.99 -14.62 3.18
CA THR A 157 30.44 -14.55 2.99
C THR A 157 30.92 -15.77 2.20
N SER A 158 31.89 -15.59 1.28
CA SER A 158 32.43 -16.61 0.35
C SER A 158 31.55 -17.04 -0.83
N GLN A 159 30.35 -16.48 -0.96
CA GLN A 159 29.45 -16.77 -2.08
C GLN A 159 29.70 -15.88 -3.30
N SER A 160 29.32 -16.34 -4.49
CA SER A 160 29.32 -15.49 -5.69
C SER A 160 28.20 -14.45 -5.60
N VAL A 161 28.52 -13.17 -5.83
CA VAL A 161 27.61 -12.03 -5.62
C VAL A 161 27.29 -11.33 -6.93
N HIS A 162 26.03 -10.93 -7.10
CA HIS A 162 25.61 -9.96 -8.11
C HIS A 162 24.64 -8.95 -7.52
N THR A 163 24.85 -7.68 -7.85
CA THR A 163 23.97 -6.58 -7.43
C THR A 163 23.15 -6.12 -8.62
N ILE A 164 21.85 -6.01 -8.41
CA ILE A 164 20.88 -5.51 -9.36
C ILE A 164 20.25 -4.25 -8.76
N ASP A 165 20.38 -3.14 -9.46
CA ASP A 165 19.81 -1.86 -9.06
C ASP A 165 18.70 -1.45 -10.02
N TYR A 166 17.47 -1.45 -9.53
CA TYR A 166 16.30 -0.97 -10.23
C TYR A 166 15.60 0.17 -9.49
N MET A 167 16.36 0.90 -8.67
CA MET A 167 15.86 2.16 -8.12
C MET A 167 15.45 3.08 -9.27
N ASN A 168 14.17 3.46 -9.30
CA ASN A 168 13.59 4.34 -10.32
C ASN A 168 13.63 3.82 -11.78
N ASP A 169 14.02 2.55 -12.03
CA ASP A 169 13.92 1.94 -13.37
C ASP A 169 12.50 1.38 -13.60
N HIS A 170 11.65 2.19 -14.21
CA HIS A 170 10.25 1.84 -14.43
C HIS A 170 10.00 1.05 -15.72
N ILE A 171 10.84 1.19 -16.75
CA ILE A 171 10.47 0.81 -18.12
C ILE A 171 11.20 -0.44 -18.58
N GLU A 172 12.53 -0.50 -18.39
CA GLU A 172 13.33 -1.56 -19.01
C GLU A 172 13.13 -2.89 -18.29
N PHE A 173 13.04 -2.86 -16.97
CA PHE A 173 12.84 -4.10 -16.23
C PHE A 173 11.39 -4.60 -16.28
N GLN A 174 10.39 -3.72 -16.34
CA GLN A 174 8.98 -4.11 -16.39
C GLN A 174 8.67 -5.03 -17.58
N GLY A 175 9.21 -4.71 -18.77
CA GLY A 175 9.03 -5.55 -19.97
C GLY A 175 9.77 -6.89 -19.89
N ARG A 176 10.86 -6.95 -19.14
CA ARG A 176 11.67 -8.18 -18.99
C ARG A 176 11.07 -9.14 -17.96
N ILE A 177 10.46 -8.63 -16.87
CA ILE A 177 9.92 -9.48 -15.79
C ILE A 177 8.99 -10.57 -16.29
N GLN A 178 8.10 -10.26 -17.23
CA GLN A 178 7.07 -11.22 -17.65
C GLN A 178 7.66 -12.43 -18.39
N HIS A 179 8.85 -12.27 -18.98
CA HIS A 179 9.48 -13.28 -19.83
C HIS A 179 10.77 -13.86 -19.23
N ASN A 180 11.37 -13.18 -18.25
CA ASN A 180 12.60 -13.60 -17.61
C ASN A 180 12.44 -14.96 -16.91
N ASN A 181 13.46 -15.79 -17.04
CA ASN A 181 13.65 -16.97 -16.20
C ASN A 181 14.58 -16.60 -15.04
N PHE A 182 14.00 -16.20 -13.91
CA PHE A 182 14.79 -15.76 -12.75
C PHE A 182 15.64 -16.88 -12.13
N ARG A 183 15.44 -18.15 -12.54
CA ARG A 183 16.27 -19.28 -12.12
C ARG A 183 17.62 -19.36 -12.85
N GLU A 184 17.80 -18.59 -13.93
CA GLU A 184 19.05 -18.55 -14.70
C GLU A 184 20.14 -17.66 -14.08
N TYR A 185 19.81 -16.87 -13.04
CA TYR A 185 20.83 -16.15 -12.30
C TYR A 185 21.78 -17.15 -11.61
N LYS A 186 23.04 -17.18 -12.06
CA LYS A 186 24.05 -18.15 -11.63
C LYS A 186 24.65 -17.85 -10.25
N HIS A 187 24.66 -16.59 -9.85
CA HIS A 187 25.26 -16.15 -8.59
C HIS A 187 24.49 -16.69 -7.39
N ASP A 188 25.21 -17.00 -6.32
CA ASP A 188 24.62 -17.56 -5.11
C ASP A 188 23.87 -16.47 -4.33
N VAL A 189 24.40 -15.25 -4.24
CA VAL A 189 23.73 -14.08 -3.64
C VAL A 189 23.37 -13.05 -4.70
N ILE A 190 22.09 -12.65 -4.71
CA ILE A 190 21.62 -11.49 -5.46
C ILE A 190 21.23 -10.39 -4.47
N TYR A 191 21.92 -9.25 -4.50
CA TYR A 191 21.44 -8.02 -3.85
C TYR A 191 20.53 -7.27 -4.82
N LEU A 192 19.32 -6.94 -4.39
CA LEU A 192 18.33 -6.26 -5.20
C LEU A 192 17.93 -4.93 -4.54
N LYS A 193 18.27 -3.81 -5.18
CA LYS A 193 17.78 -2.49 -4.82
C LYS A 193 16.57 -2.15 -5.68
N ILE A 194 15.43 -1.89 -5.04
CA ILE A 194 14.16 -1.67 -5.74
C ILE A 194 13.17 -0.89 -4.86
N ASN A 195 12.46 0.07 -5.44
CA ASN A 195 11.36 0.81 -4.81
C ASN A 195 10.01 0.64 -5.54
N GLN A 196 9.96 -0.25 -6.51
CA GLN A 196 8.82 -0.48 -7.39
C GLN A 196 7.98 -1.68 -6.95
N ASP A 197 6.68 -1.58 -7.25
CA ASP A 197 5.76 -2.70 -7.14
C ASP A 197 5.59 -3.35 -8.50
N TRP A 198 6.11 -4.57 -8.61
CA TRP A 198 5.95 -5.39 -9.82
C TRP A 198 5.10 -6.63 -9.59
N THR A 199 4.25 -6.63 -8.56
CA THR A 199 3.42 -7.78 -8.23
C THR A 199 2.60 -8.24 -9.44
N ASP A 200 1.90 -7.34 -10.14
CA ASP A 200 1.05 -7.72 -11.29
C ASP A 200 1.88 -8.35 -12.43
N GLN A 201 3.07 -7.79 -12.69
CA GLN A 201 3.98 -8.28 -13.72
C GLN A 201 4.59 -9.63 -13.35
N LEU A 202 4.96 -9.82 -12.08
CA LEU A 202 5.44 -11.10 -11.56
C LEU A 202 4.33 -12.17 -11.63
N MET A 203 3.10 -11.81 -11.28
CA MET A 203 1.95 -12.73 -11.37
C MET A 203 1.63 -13.15 -12.80
N GLY A 204 1.97 -12.33 -13.79
CA GLY A 204 1.89 -12.63 -15.21
C GLY A 204 3.07 -13.46 -15.77
N ASN A 205 4.15 -13.66 -15.00
CA ASN A 205 5.30 -14.44 -15.44
C ASN A 205 4.92 -15.91 -15.66
N ARG A 206 5.52 -16.56 -16.67
CA ARG A 206 5.25 -17.98 -16.99
C ARG A 206 5.49 -18.94 -15.82
N ILE A 207 6.53 -18.71 -15.02
CA ILE A 207 6.89 -19.53 -13.85
C ILE A 207 5.91 -19.30 -12.70
N ALA A 208 5.36 -18.09 -12.59
CA ALA A 208 4.42 -17.75 -11.53
C ALA A 208 3.11 -18.54 -11.63
N LYS A 209 2.70 -18.97 -12.83
CA LYS A 209 1.52 -19.83 -13.00
C LYS A 209 1.63 -21.14 -12.23
N ASP A 210 2.84 -21.70 -12.13
CA ASP A 210 3.05 -22.96 -11.43
C ASP A 210 3.31 -22.72 -9.94
N VAL A 211 4.19 -21.76 -9.63
CA VAL A 211 4.70 -21.56 -8.26
C VAL A 211 3.78 -20.68 -7.41
N LEU A 212 3.05 -19.75 -8.03
CA LEU A 212 2.19 -18.77 -7.36
C LEU A 212 0.71 -18.95 -7.71
N SER A 213 0.31 -20.14 -8.16
CA SER A 213 -1.08 -20.44 -8.61
C SER A 213 -2.14 -20.10 -7.56
N LEU A 214 -1.83 -20.29 -6.27
CA LEU A 214 -2.73 -19.94 -5.17
C LEU A 214 -2.89 -18.43 -5.00
N LEU A 215 -1.83 -17.64 -5.24
CA LEU A 215 -1.91 -16.18 -5.22
C LEU A 215 -2.70 -15.61 -6.39
N GLN A 216 -2.75 -16.30 -7.54
CA GLN A 216 -3.50 -15.81 -8.72
C GLN A 216 -5.01 -15.72 -8.47
N LYS A 217 -5.51 -16.40 -7.44
CA LYS A 217 -6.91 -16.36 -7.00
C LYS A 217 -7.20 -15.24 -6.00
N ARG A 218 -6.17 -14.51 -5.56
CA ARG A 218 -6.27 -13.47 -4.55
C ARG A 218 -6.24 -12.09 -5.21
N THR A 219 -6.86 -11.11 -4.54
CA THR A 219 -6.75 -9.73 -4.99
C THR A 219 -5.34 -9.19 -4.73
N TYR A 220 -4.91 -8.17 -5.47
CA TYR A 220 -3.64 -7.50 -5.22
C TYR A 220 -3.49 -7.08 -3.75
N SER A 221 -4.55 -6.49 -3.17
CA SER A 221 -4.58 -6.09 -1.75
C SER A 221 -4.31 -7.25 -0.81
N ASP A 222 -4.89 -8.41 -1.08
CA ASP A 222 -4.72 -9.60 -0.25
C ASP A 222 -3.30 -10.15 -0.35
N ILE A 223 -2.72 -10.20 -1.55
CA ILE A 223 -1.32 -10.62 -1.75
C ILE A 223 -0.40 -9.70 -0.95
N PHE A 224 -0.54 -8.38 -1.11
CA PHE A 224 0.31 -7.39 -0.46
C PHE A 224 0.22 -7.50 1.07
N ARG A 225 -1.01 -7.66 1.59
CA ARG A 225 -1.28 -7.84 3.02
C ARG A 225 -0.71 -9.14 3.56
N MET A 226 -0.92 -10.26 2.88
CA MET A 226 -0.40 -11.57 3.29
C MET A 226 1.11 -11.56 3.33
N VAL A 227 1.76 -11.04 2.29
CA VAL A 227 3.24 -10.96 2.24
C VAL A 227 3.75 -10.07 3.38
N TYR A 228 3.17 -8.88 3.58
CA TYR A 228 3.61 -7.97 4.65
C TYR A 228 3.55 -8.63 6.03
N PHE A 229 2.43 -9.26 6.40
CA PHE A 229 2.29 -9.93 7.70
C PHE A 229 3.02 -11.28 7.77
N GLY A 230 3.30 -11.92 6.64
CA GLY A 230 4.19 -13.09 6.60
C GLY A 230 5.65 -12.72 6.87
N LEU A 231 6.09 -11.57 6.37
CA LEU A 231 7.44 -11.05 6.60
C LEU A 231 7.61 -10.45 8.01
N PHE A 232 6.67 -9.61 8.44
CA PHE A 232 6.90 -8.74 9.60
C PHE A 232 5.98 -9.03 10.77
N LYS A 233 6.60 -9.08 11.95
CA LYS A 233 5.95 -8.89 13.24
C LYS A 233 6.48 -7.57 13.82
N TYR A 234 5.65 -6.85 14.55
CA TYR A 234 6.10 -5.65 15.24
C TYR A 234 7.06 -6.03 16.38
N SER A 235 8.16 -5.29 16.51
CA SER A 235 9.03 -5.31 17.68
C SER A 235 8.30 -4.79 18.92
N ASP A 236 8.90 -4.94 20.10
CA ASP A 236 8.39 -4.34 21.32
C ASP A 236 8.40 -2.80 21.24
N ALA A 237 9.42 -2.20 20.61
CA ALA A 237 9.50 -0.74 20.47
C ALA A 237 8.31 -0.18 19.68
N LEU A 238 8.01 -0.75 18.51
CA LEU A 238 6.88 -0.33 17.70
C LEU A 238 5.54 -0.69 18.36
N THR A 239 5.44 -1.88 18.98
CA THR A 239 4.23 -2.31 19.69
C THR A 239 3.91 -1.35 20.84
N ASN A 240 4.91 -0.96 21.63
CA ASN A 240 4.74 -0.01 22.72
C ASN A 240 4.34 1.38 22.20
N ALA A 241 4.93 1.87 21.11
CA ALA A 241 4.55 3.15 20.52
C ALA A 241 3.08 3.16 20.05
N ILE A 242 2.62 2.06 19.42
CA ILE A 242 1.23 1.90 19.00
C ILE A 242 0.29 1.79 20.20
N GLN A 243 0.61 0.93 21.17
CA GLN A 243 -0.22 0.74 22.36
C GLN A 243 -0.35 2.03 23.16
N ASP A 244 0.75 2.76 23.32
CA ASP A 244 0.76 4.03 24.03
C ASP A 244 -0.08 5.11 23.32
N PHE A 245 -0.09 5.12 21.98
CA PHE A 245 -1.01 5.96 21.21
C PHE A 245 -2.47 5.57 21.45
N ILE A 246 -2.79 4.27 21.32
CA ILE A 246 -4.16 3.78 21.48
C ILE A 246 -4.67 4.03 22.90
N SER A 247 -3.93 3.62 23.92
CA SER A 247 -4.37 3.68 25.31
C SER A 247 -4.49 5.12 25.84
N LYS A 248 -3.56 6.01 25.49
CA LYS A 248 -3.55 7.38 26.02
C LYS A 248 -4.41 8.35 25.21
N SER A 249 -4.53 8.15 23.90
CA SER A 249 -5.15 9.14 23.02
C SER A 249 -6.49 8.70 22.42
N VAL A 250 -6.68 7.39 22.20
CA VAL A 250 -7.89 6.86 21.55
C VAL A 250 -8.87 6.31 22.58
N GLY A 251 -8.39 5.48 23.50
CA GLY A 251 -9.23 4.76 24.47
C GLY A 251 -10.21 3.81 23.77
N LEU A 252 -11.50 3.91 24.08
CA LEU A 252 -12.57 3.11 23.47
C LEU A 252 -13.20 3.77 22.23
N ASN A 253 -12.71 4.94 21.83
CA ASN A 253 -13.24 5.67 20.67
C ASN A 253 -12.83 5.01 19.35
N LYS A 254 -13.62 5.21 18.31
CA LYS A 254 -13.25 4.88 16.93
C LYS A 254 -12.25 5.88 16.37
N LEU A 255 -11.54 5.50 15.31
CA LEU A 255 -10.58 6.34 14.61
C LEU A 255 -11.11 6.76 13.24
N ALA A 256 -11.18 8.08 13.01
CA ALA A 256 -11.38 8.63 11.68
C ALA A 256 -10.11 9.34 11.23
N CYS A 257 -9.49 8.76 10.21
CA CYS A 257 -8.15 9.10 9.79
C CYS A 257 -8.13 9.71 8.40
N PHE A 258 -7.20 10.63 8.19
CA PHE A 258 -6.88 11.19 6.90
C PHE A 258 -5.38 11.20 6.70
N HIS A 259 -4.93 10.68 5.57
CA HIS A 259 -3.55 10.86 5.13
C HIS A 259 -3.51 11.89 3.99
N ALA A 260 -2.93 13.06 4.27
CA ALA A 260 -2.75 14.16 3.34
C ALA A 260 -1.31 14.17 2.82
N ARG A 261 -1.10 13.72 1.59
CA ARG A 261 0.20 13.81 0.91
C ARG A 261 0.28 15.09 0.09
N ILE A 262 1.10 16.06 0.49
CA ILE A 262 1.20 17.34 -0.24
C ILE A 262 2.36 17.38 -1.22
N ASP A 263 3.37 16.54 -1.02
CA ASP A 263 4.64 16.50 -1.74
C ASP A 263 5.60 17.65 -1.40
N HIS A 264 6.86 17.45 -1.82
CA HIS A 264 8.05 18.23 -1.46
C HIS A 264 8.06 19.63 -2.14
N PRO A 265 8.81 20.62 -1.61
CA PRO A 265 8.94 21.94 -2.20
C PRO A 265 9.31 21.88 -3.70
N GLY A 266 8.46 22.50 -4.55
CA GLY A 266 8.66 22.57 -6.01
C GLY A 266 7.70 21.73 -6.85
N ASN A 267 6.98 20.77 -6.25
CA ASN A 267 5.95 19.98 -6.95
C ASN A 267 4.75 19.70 -6.03
N LYS A 268 4.14 20.76 -5.50
CA LYS A 268 2.96 20.63 -4.63
C LYS A 268 1.81 19.95 -5.36
N ARG A 269 1.38 18.80 -4.85
CA ARG A 269 0.26 18.03 -5.39
C ARG A 269 -1.08 18.63 -5.00
N TYR A 270 -1.19 19.14 -3.77
CA TYR A 270 -2.41 19.70 -3.21
C TYR A 270 -2.12 20.96 -2.38
N GLU A 271 -3.15 21.78 -2.15
CA GLU A 271 -3.13 22.86 -1.16
C GLU A 271 -4.13 22.54 -0.04
N THR A 272 -3.97 23.15 1.14
CA THR A 272 -4.88 22.93 2.29
C THR A 272 -6.36 23.16 1.93
N THR A 273 -6.63 24.09 1.00
CA THR A 273 -7.97 24.43 0.51
C THR A 273 -8.59 23.36 -0.39
N ASP A 274 -7.79 22.47 -0.99
CA ASP A 274 -8.30 21.38 -1.84
C ASP A 274 -9.12 20.36 -1.03
N PHE A 275 -8.87 20.25 0.28
CA PHE A 275 -9.43 19.19 1.13
C PHE A 275 -10.80 19.53 1.76
N GLY A 276 -11.51 20.55 1.28
CA GLY A 276 -12.79 20.97 1.86
C GLY A 276 -13.83 19.85 2.00
N SER A 277 -13.89 18.93 1.03
CA SER A 277 -14.76 17.74 1.08
C SER A 277 -14.33 16.73 2.15
N VAL A 278 -13.02 16.54 2.34
CA VAL A 278 -12.44 15.70 3.40
C VAL A 278 -12.80 16.26 4.77
N TRP A 279 -12.61 17.58 4.96
CA TRP A 279 -12.94 18.26 6.22
C TRP A 279 -14.42 18.15 6.56
N THR A 280 -15.28 18.32 5.56
CA THR A 280 -16.73 18.14 5.70
C THR A 280 -17.06 16.71 6.12
N LEU A 281 -16.44 15.71 5.49
CA LEU A 281 -16.63 14.30 5.83
C LEU A 281 -16.19 13.99 7.26
N LEU A 282 -14.97 14.35 7.65
CA LEU A 282 -14.43 14.10 8.99
C LEU A 282 -15.24 14.81 10.08
N ARG A 283 -15.75 16.01 9.80
CA ARG A 283 -16.62 16.74 10.75
C ARG A 283 -17.88 15.95 11.08
N ARG A 284 -18.46 15.20 10.13
CA ARG A 284 -19.63 14.34 10.39
C ARG A 284 -19.31 13.25 11.41
N PHE A 285 -18.14 12.61 11.31
CA PHE A 285 -17.70 11.62 12.29
C PHE A 285 -17.38 12.25 13.65
N ASN A 286 -16.70 13.40 13.65
CA ASN A 286 -16.36 14.15 14.86
C ASN A 286 -17.60 14.53 15.68
N LEU A 287 -18.67 14.97 15.02
CA LEU A 287 -19.92 15.38 15.67
C LEU A 287 -20.64 14.26 16.43
N THR A 288 -20.33 12.99 16.13
CA THR A 288 -20.91 11.87 16.89
C THR A 288 -20.33 11.71 18.29
N GLY A 289 -19.19 12.36 18.60
CA GLY A 289 -18.47 12.19 19.85
C GLY A 289 -17.79 10.83 20.04
N ARG A 290 -17.99 9.88 19.11
CA ARG A 290 -17.44 8.51 19.18
C ARG A 290 -16.11 8.34 18.46
N TYR A 291 -15.68 9.34 17.69
CA TYR A 291 -14.48 9.27 16.87
C TYR A 291 -13.42 10.25 17.38
N LYS A 292 -12.18 9.78 17.41
CA LYS A 292 -10.99 10.62 17.44
C LYS A 292 -10.48 10.80 16.02
N ILE A 293 -10.03 12.02 15.72
CA ILE A 293 -9.56 12.41 14.41
C ILE A 293 -8.03 12.36 14.38
N VAL A 294 -7.48 11.70 13.38
CA VAL A 294 -6.04 11.59 13.14
C VAL A 294 -5.75 12.09 11.74
N VAL A 295 -4.81 13.03 11.61
CA VAL A 295 -4.35 13.53 10.31
C VAL A 295 -2.85 13.30 10.19
N ALA A 296 -2.47 12.35 9.34
CA ALA A 296 -1.09 12.12 8.95
C ALA A 296 -0.79 12.98 7.71
N SER A 297 0.27 13.78 7.77
CA SER A 297 0.60 14.76 6.73
C SER A 297 2.08 15.11 6.78
N ASP A 298 2.68 15.34 5.62
CA ASP A 298 4.02 15.94 5.48
C ASP A 298 4.00 17.48 5.62
N ASN A 299 2.80 18.06 5.70
CA ASN A 299 2.60 19.50 5.79
C ASN A 299 2.04 19.92 7.16
N THR A 300 2.76 20.81 7.84
CA THR A 300 2.40 21.34 9.17
C THR A 300 1.14 22.20 9.17
N GLU A 301 0.87 22.97 8.12
CA GLU A 301 -0.33 23.81 8.03
C GLU A 301 -1.61 22.95 8.03
N ILE A 302 -1.57 21.79 7.38
CA ILE A 302 -2.69 20.84 7.40
C ILE A 302 -2.93 20.30 8.81
N LYS A 303 -1.86 19.97 9.55
CA LYS A 303 -1.98 19.51 10.95
C LYS A 303 -2.53 20.62 11.85
N MET A 304 -2.06 21.87 11.67
CA MET A 304 -2.58 23.04 12.38
C MET A 304 -4.06 23.26 12.08
N PHE A 305 -4.45 23.20 10.81
CA PHE A 305 -5.83 23.36 10.39
C PHE A 305 -6.73 22.28 11.00
N ALA A 306 -6.31 21.01 10.97
CA ALA A 306 -7.03 19.91 11.60
C ALA A 306 -7.17 20.11 13.12
N SER A 307 -6.10 20.55 13.79
CA SER A 307 -6.14 20.85 15.22
C SER A 307 -7.15 21.95 15.56
N ALA A 308 -7.16 23.04 14.78
CA ALA A 308 -8.12 24.13 14.96
C ALA A 308 -9.56 23.68 14.69
N LEU A 309 -9.76 22.82 13.69
CA LEU A 309 -11.09 22.36 13.27
C LEU A 309 -11.73 21.35 14.23
N PHE A 310 -10.95 20.43 14.79
CA PHE A 310 -11.49 19.31 15.59
C PHE A 310 -11.20 19.42 17.09
N GLY A 311 -10.39 20.38 17.53
CA GLY A 311 -10.13 20.66 18.95
C GLY A 311 -9.71 19.41 19.74
N ASN A 312 -10.37 19.15 20.86
CA ASN A 312 -10.05 18.03 21.78
C ASN A 312 -10.27 16.62 21.18
N ASN A 313 -10.88 16.52 19.99
CA ASN A 313 -11.03 15.25 19.29
C ASN A 313 -9.91 15.00 18.28
N TYR A 314 -9.06 15.99 17.98
CA TYR A 314 -7.85 15.80 17.20
C TYR A 314 -6.74 15.19 18.06
N ILE A 315 -6.10 14.13 17.57
CA ILE A 315 -4.90 13.57 18.20
C ILE A 315 -3.67 14.11 17.49
N ALA A 316 -3.03 15.05 18.16
CA ALA A 316 -1.94 15.84 17.61
C ALA A 316 -0.57 15.27 18.02
N ARG A 317 -0.38 13.94 18.00
CA ARG A 317 0.80 13.37 18.68
C ARG A 317 2.10 13.47 17.87
N TYR A 318 2.00 13.58 16.55
CA TYR A 318 3.12 13.44 15.62
C TYR A 318 3.27 14.66 14.70
N TRP A 319 3.36 15.86 15.28
CA TRP A 319 3.44 17.11 14.51
C TRP A 319 4.65 17.17 13.57
N ASN A 320 5.81 16.65 14.01
CA ASN A 320 7.10 16.90 13.37
C ASN A 320 7.58 15.77 12.43
N VAL A 321 6.67 14.94 11.93
CA VAL A 321 7.04 13.91 10.95
C VAL A 321 7.23 14.57 9.58
N GLY A 322 8.49 14.69 9.16
CA GLY A 322 8.85 15.01 7.77
C GLY A 322 8.69 13.80 6.85
N HIS A 323 9.06 13.94 5.58
CA HIS A 323 9.14 12.78 4.70
C HIS A 323 10.21 11.81 5.22
N LEU A 324 10.01 10.49 5.08
CA LEU A 324 11.05 9.51 5.43
C LEU A 324 12.30 9.68 4.56
N ASP A 325 12.15 10.25 3.36
CA ASP A 325 13.27 10.61 2.49
C ASP A 325 14.20 11.64 3.12
N ASP A 326 13.63 12.49 3.98
CA ASP A 326 14.31 13.51 4.76
C ASP A 326 14.55 13.07 6.21
N ALA A 327 14.11 11.86 6.60
CA ALA A 327 14.26 11.38 7.95
C ALA A 327 15.75 11.21 8.26
N SER A 328 16.20 11.99 9.23
CA SER A 328 17.59 12.03 9.65
C SER A 328 17.87 11.11 10.84
N SER A 329 16.83 10.51 11.43
CA SER A 329 16.92 9.79 12.70
C SER A 329 16.10 8.50 12.78
N CYS A 330 16.50 7.65 13.72
CA CYS A 330 15.73 6.44 14.08
C CYS A 330 14.35 6.79 14.65
N GLU A 331 14.24 7.91 15.34
CA GLU A 331 12.99 8.36 15.95
C GLU A 331 11.96 8.72 14.88
N ASP A 332 12.37 9.47 13.85
CA ASP A 332 11.50 9.79 12.70
C ASP A 332 10.98 8.53 12.02
N PHE A 333 11.83 7.50 11.90
CA PHE A 333 11.44 6.23 11.32
C PHE A 333 10.43 5.48 12.21
N LEU A 334 10.64 5.42 13.53
CA LEU A 334 9.68 4.85 14.47
C LEU A 334 8.33 5.56 14.38
N VAL A 335 8.33 6.88 14.34
CA VAL A 335 7.09 7.66 14.24
C VAL A 335 6.39 7.39 12.92
N THR A 336 7.12 7.36 11.81
CA THR A 336 6.57 7.03 10.48
C THR A 336 5.91 5.64 10.47
N LEU A 337 6.58 4.63 11.03
CA LEU A 337 6.03 3.27 11.15
C LEU A 337 4.80 3.23 12.07
N THR A 338 4.83 4.02 13.14
CA THR A 338 3.70 4.15 14.07
C THR A 338 2.50 4.78 13.38
N GLU A 339 2.65 5.92 12.71
CA GLU A 339 1.58 6.56 11.95
C GLU A 339 0.98 5.62 10.90
N HIS A 340 1.83 4.95 10.11
CA HIS A 340 1.37 3.98 9.12
C HIS A 340 0.54 2.87 9.77
N SER A 341 1.01 2.35 10.90
CA SER A 341 0.33 1.30 11.67
C SER A 341 -0.99 1.77 12.28
N ILE A 342 -1.11 3.05 12.64
CA ILE A 342 -2.38 3.66 13.06
C ILE A 342 -3.33 3.78 11.87
N LEU A 343 -2.86 4.21 10.69
CA LEU A 343 -3.70 4.30 9.49
C LEU A 343 -4.31 2.94 9.10
N MET A 344 -3.56 1.84 9.26
CA MET A 344 -4.06 0.48 9.03
C MET A 344 -5.22 0.08 9.96
N ARG A 345 -5.35 0.75 11.10
CA ARG A 345 -6.29 0.44 12.19
C ARG A 345 -7.52 1.35 12.22
N CYS A 346 -7.63 2.27 11.27
CA CYS A 346 -8.70 3.26 11.28
C CYS A 346 -10.05 2.66 10.85
N ASP A 347 -11.09 3.00 11.61
CA ASP A 347 -12.48 2.67 11.31
C ASP A 347 -12.99 3.45 10.08
N VAL A 348 -12.48 4.66 9.89
CA VAL A 348 -12.69 5.49 8.70
C VAL A 348 -11.32 5.94 8.20
N LEU A 349 -11.05 5.76 6.92
CA LEU A 349 -9.77 6.14 6.32
C LEU A 349 -10.01 6.91 5.04
N VAL A 350 -9.54 8.16 4.99
CA VAL A 350 -9.50 8.98 3.78
C VAL A 350 -8.07 9.04 3.27
N LEU A 351 -7.87 8.77 1.99
CA LEU A 351 -6.55 8.65 1.38
C LEU A 351 -6.33 9.69 0.29
N THR A 352 -5.08 10.10 0.13
CA THR A 352 -4.57 10.81 -1.05
C THR A 352 -3.72 9.86 -1.90
N ALA A 353 -3.32 10.30 -3.08
CA ALA A 353 -2.38 9.55 -3.91
C ALA A 353 -1.01 9.45 -3.20
N SER A 354 -0.71 8.32 -2.55
CA SER A 354 0.58 8.07 -1.90
C SER A 354 0.79 6.57 -1.65
N GLY A 355 2.03 6.09 -1.80
CA GLY A 355 2.48 4.77 -1.36
C GLY A 355 2.03 4.43 0.05
N PHE A 356 2.28 5.37 0.95
CA PHE A 356 1.92 5.28 2.37
C PHE A 356 0.41 5.15 2.59
N SER A 357 -0.38 5.88 1.81
CA SER A 357 -1.85 5.87 1.90
C SER A 357 -2.45 4.55 1.47
N TYR A 358 -2.19 4.12 0.23
CA TYR A 358 -2.91 2.97 -0.32
C TYR A 358 -2.48 1.66 0.34
N GLN A 359 -1.24 1.55 0.81
CA GLN A 359 -0.79 0.37 1.56
C GLN A 359 -1.52 0.22 2.88
N ALA A 360 -1.69 1.33 3.63
CA ALA A 360 -2.52 1.31 4.82
C ALA A 360 -3.93 0.77 4.53
N ALA A 361 -4.53 1.14 3.39
CA ALA A 361 -5.81 0.56 2.96
C ALA A 361 -5.74 -0.91 2.53
N HIS A 362 -4.68 -1.36 1.86
CA HIS A 362 -4.53 -2.78 1.50
C HIS A 362 -4.47 -3.67 2.74
N PHE A 363 -3.87 -3.17 3.82
CA PHE A 363 -3.74 -3.90 5.08
C PHE A 363 -5.02 -3.95 5.92
N ARG A 364 -6.01 -3.11 5.62
CA ARG A 364 -7.34 -3.19 6.24
C ARG A 364 -8.05 -4.49 5.83
N GLN A 365 -8.91 -4.97 6.73
CA GLN A 365 -9.76 -6.14 6.47
C GLN A 365 -10.86 -5.83 5.44
N THR A 366 -11.28 -4.57 5.39
CA THR A 366 -12.54 -4.14 4.78
C THR A 366 -12.36 -2.84 3.99
N SER A 367 -13.19 -2.68 2.96
CA SER A 367 -13.39 -1.42 2.24
C SER A 367 -14.45 -0.52 2.88
N ARG A 368 -15.08 -0.96 3.99
CA ARG A 368 -16.06 -0.15 4.72
C ARG A 368 -15.40 1.14 5.19
N ASN A 369 -16.09 2.26 5.00
CA ASN A 369 -15.63 3.60 5.37
C ASN A 369 -14.22 3.94 4.86
N LEU A 370 -13.86 3.40 3.70
CA LEU A 370 -12.66 3.75 2.97
C LEU A 370 -13.00 4.79 1.92
N PHE A 371 -12.29 5.90 1.93
CA PHE A 371 -12.51 7.01 1.02
C PHE A 371 -11.22 7.37 0.29
N CYS A 372 -11.36 7.69 -0.98
CA CYS A 372 -10.29 8.16 -1.84
C CYS A 372 -10.56 9.64 -2.16
N PHE A 373 -9.54 10.48 -2.04
CA PHE A 373 -9.60 11.89 -2.39
C PHE A 373 -8.98 12.15 -3.77
N PHE A 374 -9.68 12.96 -4.57
CA PHE A 374 -9.21 13.53 -5.83
C PHE A 374 -9.59 15.01 -5.87
N ARG A 375 -8.67 15.88 -6.32
CA ARG A 375 -8.92 17.34 -6.37
C ARG A 375 -10.24 17.68 -7.10
N THR A 376 -10.54 16.97 -8.19
CA THR A 376 -11.71 17.22 -9.04
C THR A 376 -13.03 16.69 -8.48
N HIS A 377 -12.98 15.68 -7.60
CA HIS A 377 -14.17 14.94 -7.16
C HIS A 377 -14.38 14.97 -5.64
N GLY A 378 -13.42 15.52 -4.89
CA GLY A 378 -13.40 15.48 -3.45
C GLY A 378 -13.17 14.07 -2.89
N ALA A 379 -13.61 13.85 -1.65
CA ALA A 379 -13.56 12.55 -0.98
C ALA A 379 -14.78 11.69 -1.35
N TYR A 380 -14.54 10.47 -1.82
CA TYR A 380 -15.60 9.53 -2.19
C TYR A 380 -15.29 8.10 -1.74
N PRO A 381 -16.29 7.24 -1.50
CA PRO A 381 -16.07 5.85 -1.09
C PRO A 381 -15.28 5.06 -2.15
N CYS A 382 -14.27 4.29 -1.74
CA CYS A 382 -13.49 3.46 -2.65
C CYS A 382 -13.24 2.06 -2.09
N LYS A 383 -12.84 1.14 -2.97
CA LYS A 383 -12.55 -0.26 -2.62
C LYS A 383 -11.04 -0.49 -2.61
N ARG A 384 -10.51 -1.12 -1.56
CA ARG A 384 -9.08 -1.41 -1.42
C ARG A 384 -8.52 -2.14 -2.64
N GLU A 385 -9.31 -3.02 -3.26
CA GLU A 385 -8.95 -3.82 -4.44
C GLU A 385 -8.62 -2.99 -5.68
N ILE A 386 -9.14 -1.76 -5.78
CA ILE A 386 -8.92 -0.91 -6.96
C ILE A 386 -7.99 0.28 -6.69
N ILE A 387 -7.56 0.50 -5.44
CA ILE A 387 -6.80 1.71 -5.08
C ILE A 387 -5.48 1.81 -5.82
N LYS A 388 -4.81 0.68 -6.06
CA LYS A 388 -3.61 0.64 -6.92
C LYS A 388 -3.89 1.20 -8.32
N TYR A 389 -5.07 1.02 -8.89
CA TYR A 389 -5.37 1.56 -10.22
C TYR A 389 -5.80 3.04 -10.18
N LEU A 390 -6.37 3.45 -9.04
CA LEU A 390 -6.74 4.83 -8.76
C LEU A 390 -5.51 5.73 -8.55
N TYR A 391 -4.52 5.25 -7.79
CA TYR A 391 -3.34 6.03 -7.38
C TYR A 391 -2.00 5.50 -7.89
N GLY A 392 -1.92 4.23 -8.29
CA GLY A 392 -0.69 3.64 -8.80
C GLY A 392 -0.38 4.21 -10.17
N TRP A 393 0.60 5.10 -10.22
CA TRP A 393 1.02 5.85 -11.39
C TRP A 393 1.31 4.97 -12.62
N PRO A 394 0.96 5.39 -13.85
CA PRO A 394 1.54 4.81 -15.04
C PRO A 394 2.82 5.57 -15.32
N CYS A 395 3.96 4.95 -15.18
CA CYS A 395 5.19 5.44 -15.76
C CYS A 395 5.11 5.22 -17.29
N GLY A 396 4.24 5.99 -17.95
CA GLY A 396 3.76 5.73 -19.31
C GLY A 396 4.20 6.77 -20.35
N LYS A 397 4.92 7.82 -19.94
CA LYS A 397 5.55 8.76 -20.89
C LYS A 397 6.93 9.17 -20.36
N LYS A 398 7.91 9.16 -21.26
CA LYS A 398 9.34 9.43 -21.00
C LYS A 398 9.65 10.76 -20.31
N ASP A 399 8.70 11.71 -20.27
CA ASP A 399 8.97 13.09 -19.89
C ASP A 399 8.21 13.57 -18.63
N GLN A 400 7.58 12.65 -17.88
CA GLN A 400 7.04 12.99 -16.56
C GLN A 400 7.87 12.29 -15.49
N PHE A 401 8.65 13.10 -14.77
CA PHE A 401 9.39 12.66 -13.58
C PHE A 401 8.44 11.89 -12.65
N CYS A 402 8.74 10.60 -12.52
CA CYS A 402 8.03 9.69 -11.63
C CYS A 402 8.68 9.84 -10.26
N TYR A 403 7.91 10.29 -9.27
CA TYR A 403 8.31 10.33 -7.86
C TYR A 403 7.38 9.41 -7.07
#